data_AF-A0A2D6A509-F1
#
_entry.id   AF-A0A2D6A509-F1
#
_cell.length_a   1.000
_cell.length_b   1.000
_cell.length_c   1.000
_cell.angle_alpha   90.00
_cell.angle_beta   90.00
_cell.angle_gamma   90.00
#
_symmetry.space_group_name_H-M   'P 1'
#
loop_
_entity.id
_entity.type
_entity.pdbx_description
1 polymer ?
#
loop_
_entity_poly.entity_id
_entity_poly.type
_entity_poly.pdbx_seq_one_letter_code
_entity_poly.pdbx_strand_id
1 'polypeptide(L)'
;MNCRPLVAWRSALVVAAALLATGCTADSDAPAFDIPFDFKDSFYRANGIDPTKLINRLTPAHPSATTGTSIDPTRNSTRILHTFGGYDTVGEPLYYPLPPAPFKADAFLPNEQGKRAREIANRFRAFIFPRRDGDRVGSGAPNRREDNVFDTSSGYLTKNPLGLWRLTFPRCTDKALNTVAGKQAMNAVRAINGTDLDGTPIIKRLSEIIELEKLGYLELIQRPEDGSMGPPWVV
;
A
#
# COMPACT_ATOMS: atom_id res chain seq x y z
N MET A 1 35.54 -3.54 65.56
CA MET A 1 35.71 -3.47 64.09
C MET A 1 35.35 -4.84 63.53
N ASN A 2 34.16 -5.00 62.95
CA ASN A 2 33.72 -6.26 62.34
C ASN A 2 33.05 -5.94 61.00
N CYS A 3 33.75 -6.26 59.92
CA CYS A 3 33.25 -6.24 58.54
C CYS A 3 32.23 -7.36 58.34
N ARG A 4 31.07 -7.04 57.75
CA ARG A 4 30.17 -8.02 57.13
C ARG A 4 30.04 -7.69 55.63
N PRO A 5 30.21 -8.66 54.72
CA PRO A 5 29.99 -8.45 53.30
C PRO A 5 28.50 -8.59 52.95
N LEU A 6 28.01 -7.69 52.09
CA LEU A 6 26.73 -7.81 51.41
C LEU A 6 26.88 -8.79 50.25
N VAL A 7 26.18 -9.92 50.35
CA VAL A 7 26.09 -10.95 49.30
C VAL A 7 25.13 -10.47 48.22
N ALA A 8 25.65 -10.28 47.01
CA ALA A 8 24.88 -9.96 45.82
C ALA A 8 24.05 -11.18 45.37
N TRP A 9 22.73 -11.04 45.32
CA TRP A 9 21.84 -12.00 44.70
C TRP A 9 21.75 -11.71 43.19
N ARG A 10 22.29 -12.62 42.37
CA ARG A 10 22.02 -12.68 40.93
C ARG A 10 20.89 -13.69 40.70
N SER A 11 19.67 -13.21 40.47
CA SER A 11 18.59 -14.04 39.92
C SER A 11 18.76 -14.13 38.41
N ALA A 12 19.29 -15.26 37.93
CA ALA A 12 19.26 -15.63 36.53
C ALA A 12 17.89 -16.24 36.22
N LEU A 13 17.06 -15.52 35.46
CA LEU A 13 15.81 -16.04 34.93
C LEU A 13 16.13 -16.78 33.62
N VAL A 14 16.10 -18.12 33.65
CA VAL A 14 16.19 -18.96 32.45
C VAL A 14 14.77 -19.13 31.90
N VAL A 15 14.45 -18.42 30.82
CA VAL A 15 13.21 -18.64 30.06
C VAL A 15 13.50 -19.71 29.01
N ALA A 16 13.05 -20.93 29.26
CA ALA A 16 13.03 -22.00 28.27
C ALA A 16 11.87 -21.77 27.30
N ALA A 17 12.18 -21.36 26.07
CA ALA A 17 11.19 -21.24 24.99
C ALA A 17 10.91 -22.61 24.39
N ALA A 18 9.71 -23.13 24.60
CA ALA A 18 9.20 -24.31 23.92
C ALA A 18 8.82 -23.94 22.48
N LEU A 19 9.64 -24.34 21.51
CA LEU A 19 9.33 -24.30 20.08
C LEU A 19 8.31 -25.39 19.76
N LEU A 20 7.03 -25.05 19.82
CA LEU A 20 5.98 -25.84 19.17
C LEU A 20 6.00 -25.51 17.68
N ALA A 21 6.67 -26.36 16.89
CA ALA A 21 6.56 -26.37 15.44
C ALA A 21 5.13 -26.77 15.05
N THR A 22 4.25 -25.78 14.96
CA THR A 22 2.92 -25.96 14.38
C THR A 22 3.15 -26.06 12.87
N GLY A 23 3.05 -27.26 12.32
CA GLY A 23 3.09 -27.48 10.88
C GLY A 23 1.89 -26.77 10.26
N CYS A 24 2.13 -25.61 9.64
CA CYS A 24 1.18 -25.01 8.71
C CYS A 24 1.09 -25.94 7.49
N THR A 25 0.00 -26.71 7.41
CA THR A 25 -0.45 -27.26 6.13
C THR A 25 -0.76 -26.07 5.23
N ALA A 26 0.04 -25.85 4.20
CA ALA A 26 -0.27 -24.90 3.16
C ALA A 26 -1.54 -25.37 2.46
N ASP A 27 -2.66 -24.66 2.67
CA ASP A 27 -3.85 -24.79 1.83
C ASP A 27 -3.43 -24.48 0.39
N SER A 28 -3.41 -25.53 -0.44
CA SER A 28 -3.01 -25.45 -1.85
C SER A 28 -4.19 -25.14 -2.79
N ASP A 29 -5.36 -24.85 -2.21
CA ASP A 29 -6.59 -24.50 -2.93
C ASP A 29 -6.83 -22.99 -3.02
N ALA A 30 -5.78 -22.16 -2.91
CA ALA A 30 -5.91 -20.76 -3.32
C ALA A 30 -6.28 -20.78 -4.82
N PRO A 31 -7.48 -20.32 -5.20
CA PRO A 31 -7.91 -20.37 -6.60
C PRO A 31 -6.83 -19.69 -7.42
N ALA A 32 -6.32 -20.41 -8.43
CA ALA A 32 -5.34 -19.89 -9.37
C ALA A 32 -5.74 -18.46 -9.71
N PHE A 33 -4.90 -17.50 -9.35
CA PHE A 33 -5.21 -16.07 -9.46
C PHE A 33 -5.64 -15.84 -10.91
N ASP A 34 -6.95 -15.68 -11.12
CA ASP A 34 -7.48 -15.53 -12.48
C ASP A 34 -6.76 -14.33 -13.09
N ILE A 35 -6.41 -14.47 -14.36
CA ILE A 35 -5.67 -13.47 -15.11
C ILE A 35 -6.39 -12.12 -14.92
N PRO A 36 -5.69 -11.00 -14.67
CA PRO A 36 -6.39 -9.78 -14.29
C PRO A 36 -7.29 -9.29 -15.44
N PHE A 37 -8.60 -9.29 -15.21
CA PHE A 37 -9.59 -8.66 -16.07
C PHE A 37 -10.12 -7.38 -15.40
N ASP A 38 -10.52 -6.39 -16.19
CA ASP A 38 -11.26 -5.24 -15.66
C ASP A 38 -12.68 -5.65 -15.20
N PHE A 39 -13.23 -4.91 -14.24
CA PHE A 39 -14.60 -5.13 -13.77
C PHE A 39 -15.65 -4.68 -14.80
N LYS A 40 -16.84 -5.28 -14.77
CA LYS A 40 -18.00 -4.79 -15.51
C LYS A 40 -18.47 -3.45 -14.93
N ASP A 41 -19.04 -2.61 -15.78
CA ASP A 41 -19.65 -1.33 -15.38
C ASP A 41 -20.72 -1.51 -14.30
N SER A 42 -21.52 -2.59 -14.40
CA SER A 42 -22.52 -2.93 -13.39
C SER A 42 -21.90 -3.23 -12.03
N PHE A 43 -20.71 -3.85 -11.99
CA PHE A 43 -20.00 -4.13 -10.75
C PHE A 43 -19.43 -2.85 -10.13
N TYR A 44 -18.85 -1.95 -10.92
CA TYR A 44 -18.44 -0.62 -10.45
C TYR A 44 -19.63 0.14 -9.83
N ARG A 45 -20.76 0.21 -10.54
CA ARG A 45 -21.97 0.92 -10.08
C ARG A 45 -22.58 0.29 -8.84
N ALA A 46 -22.63 -1.04 -8.76
CA ALA A 46 -23.11 -1.76 -7.57
C ALA A 46 -22.25 -1.46 -6.32
N ASN A 47 -20.97 -1.14 -6.53
CA ASN A 47 -20.02 -0.77 -5.49
C ASN A 47 -19.78 0.75 -5.39
N GLY A 48 -20.69 1.58 -5.92
CA GLY A 48 -20.70 3.02 -5.67
C GLY A 48 -19.81 3.89 -6.55
N ILE A 49 -19.24 3.34 -7.63
CA ILE A 49 -18.36 4.06 -8.57
C ILE A 49 -19.04 4.21 -9.93
N ASP A 50 -18.98 5.42 -10.51
CA ASP A 50 -19.31 5.65 -11.91
C ASP A 50 -18.10 5.31 -12.80
N PRO A 51 -18.14 4.20 -13.55
CA PRO A 51 -17.02 3.77 -14.38
C PRO A 51 -16.68 4.75 -15.51
N THR A 52 -17.61 5.64 -15.90
CA THR A 52 -17.39 6.64 -16.95
C THR A 52 -16.48 7.80 -16.49
N LYS A 53 -16.25 7.89 -15.17
CA LYS A 53 -15.41 8.91 -14.53
C LYS A 53 -14.01 8.40 -14.21
N LEU A 54 -13.72 7.14 -14.52
CA LEU A 54 -12.40 6.53 -14.36
C LEU A 54 -11.48 7.01 -15.49
N ILE A 55 -10.39 7.67 -15.12
CA ILE A 55 -9.42 8.23 -16.06
C ILE A 55 -8.51 7.11 -16.53
N ASN A 56 -8.27 7.03 -17.85
CA ASN A 56 -7.41 6.01 -18.47
C ASN A 56 -7.80 4.56 -18.10
N ARG A 57 -9.08 4.31 -17.79
CA ARG A 57 -9.58 2.95 -17.63
C ARG A 57 -9.28 2.14 -18.89
N LEU A 58 -8.71 0.96 -18.70
CA LEU A 58 -8.30 0.12 -19.81
C LEU A 58 -9.49 -0.33 -20.66
N THR A 59 -9.24 -0.36 -21.97
CA THR A 59 -10.10 -1.00 -22.96
C THR A 59 -9.25 -1.96 -23.79
N PRO A 60 -9.83 -2.91 -24.53
CA PRO A 60 -9.06 -3.83 -25.37
C PRO A 60 -8.21 -3.16 -26.46
N ALA A 61 -8.43 -1.87 -26.75
CA ALA A 61 -7.64 -1.10 -27.71
C ALA A 61 -6.32 -0.57 -27.11
N HIS A 62 -6.13 -0.62 -25.79
CA HIS A 62 -4.92 -0.13 -25.14
C HIS A 62 -3.75 -1.14 -25.28
N PRO A 63 -2.50 -0.72 -25.51
CA PRO A 63 -1.36 -1.64 -25.70
C PRO A 63 -1.08 -2.60 -24.53
N SER A 64 -1.56 -2.28 -23.34
CA SER A 64 -1.45 -3.13 -22.13
C SER A 64 -2.70 -3.96 -21.84
N ALA A 65 -3.62 -4.07 -22.80
CA ALA A 65 -4.83 -4.84 -22.68
C ALA A 65 -5.17 -5.57 -23.99
N THR A 66 -6.02 -6.59 -23.90
CA THR A 66 -6.56 -7.31 -25.06
C THR A 66 -7.96 -7.82 -24.76
N THR A 67 -8.65 -8.35 -25.76
CA THR A 67 -9.92 -9.05 -25.56
C THR A 67 -9.66 -10.48 -25.09
N GLY A 68 -10.40 -10.94 -24.09
CA GLY A 68 -10.38 -12.32 -23.61
C GLY A 68 -11.70 -12.71 -22.93
N THR A 69 -11.73 -13.94 -22.42
CA THR A 69 -12.89 -14.49 -21.71
C THR A 69 -12.52 -14.68 -20.24
N SER A 70 -13.25 -14.02 -19.33
CA SER A 70 -13.14 -14.26 -17.89
C SER A 70 -14.23 -15.23 -17.44
N ILE A 71 -13.90 -16.09 -16.47
CA ILE A 71 -14.88 -16.95 -15.79
C ILE A 71 -15.55 -16.24 -14.61
N ASP A 72 -15.00 -15.11 -14.15
CA ASP A 72 -15.56 -14.31 -13.07
C ASP A 72 -16.72 -13.45 -13.60
N PRO A 73 -17.96 -13.65 -13.12
CA PRO A 73 -19.13 -12.93 -13.61
C PRO A 73 -19.08 -11.42 -13.35
N THR A 74 -18.20 -10.96 -12.47
CA THR A 74 -17.97 -9.53 -12.16
C THR A 74 -17.04 -8.84 -13.16
N ARG A 75 -16.36 -9.59 -14.03
CA ARG A 75 -15.34 -9.09 -14.96
C ARG A 75 -15.85 -8.96 -16.40
N ASN A 76 -15.33 -7.96 -17.10
CA ASN A 76 -15.61 -7.78 -18.53
C ASN A 76 -14.56 -8.52 -19.39
N SER A 77 -14.63 -8.39 -20.72
CA SER A 77 -13.72 -9.06 -21.65
C SER A 77 -12.36 -8.36 -21.83
N THR A 78 -12.06 -7.32 -21.06
CA THR A 78 -10.78 -6.59 -21.12
C THR A 78 -9.77 -7.29 -20.23
N ARG A 79 -8.92 -8.11 -20.86
CA ARG A 79 -7.79 -8.77 -20.20
C ARG A 79 -6.63 -7.80 -20.08
N ILE A 80 -6.12 -7.62 -18.88
CA ILE A 80 -4.96 -6.77 -18.58
C ILE A 80 -3.70 -7.60 -18.75
N LEU A 81 -2.74 -7.08 -19.52
CA LEU A 81 -1.51 -7.81 -19.88
C LEU A 81 -0.35 -7.56 -18.91
N HIS A 82 -0.37 -6.42 -18.21
CA HIS A 82 0.73 -5.99 -17.36
C HIS A 82 0.26 -5.84 -15.91
N THR A 83 1.15 -6.17 -14.99
CA THR A 83 0.99 -5.89 -13.57
C THR A 83 2.14 -5.02 -13.09
N PHE A 84 1.88 -4.23 -12.04
CA PHE A 84 2.93 -3.63 -11.23
C PHE A 84 3.10 -4.39 -9.93
N GLY A 85 4.31 -4.27 -9.38
CA GLY A 85 4.66 -4.74 -8.05
C GLY A 85 4.48 -3.65 -6.99
N GLY A 86 4.36 -4.12 -5.76
CA GLY A 86 4.34 -3.35 -4.53
C GLY A 86 4.52 -4.29 -3.35
N TYR A 87 4.27 -3.75 -2.17
CA TYR A 87 4.28 -4.50 -0.91
C TYR A 87 2.92 -4.39 -0.23
N ASP A 88 2.50 -5.47 0.39
CA ASP A 88 1.32 -5.48 1.26
C ASP A 88 1.63 -4.88 2.65
N THR A 89 0.68 -4.99 3.58
CA THR A 89 0.83 -4.41 4.93
C THR A 89 2.01 -4.98 5.74
N VAL A 90 2.47 -6.21 5.47
CA VAL A 90 3.56 -6.88 6.19
C VAL A 90 4.90 -6.87 5.43
N GLY A 91 4.89 -6.36 4.20
CA GLY A 91 6.07 -6.25 3.35
C GLY A 91 6.23 -7.39 2.35
N GLU A 92 5.21 -8.24 2.18
CA GLU A 92 5.22 -9.28 1.17
C GLU A 92 4.89 -8.70 -0.22
N PRO A 93 5.46 -9.25 -1.31
CA PRO A 93 5.17 -8.78 -2.65
C PRO A 93 3.66 -8.86 -2.98
N LEU A 94 3.13 -7.76 -3.49
CA LEU A 94 1.76 -7.64 -3.98
C LEU A 94 1.78 -7.20 -5.44
N TYR A 95 1.00 -7.88 -6.29
CA TYR A 95 0.85 -7.55 -7.70
C TYR A 95 -0.54 -6.97 -7.97
N TYR A 96 -0.61 -5.92 -8.78
CA TYR A 96 -1.86 -5.27 -9.16
C TYR A 96 -1.87 -4.91 -10.65
N PRO A 97 -3.05 -4.83 -11.29
CA PRO A 97 -3.15 -4.56 -12.73
C PRO A 97 -2.67 -3.15 -13.11
N LEU A 98 -2.17 -3.00 -14.36
CA LEU A 98 -1.59 -1.75 -14.87
C LEU A 98 -2.39 -1.14 -16.02
N PRO A 99 -2.51 0.21 -16.09
CA PRO A 99 -2.36 1.13 -14.97
C PRO A 99 -3.61 1.07 -14.08
N PRO A 100 -3.48 1.33 -12.77
CA PRO A 100 -4.67 1.59 -11.95
C PRO A 100 -5.40 2.80 -12.52
N ALA A 101 -6.74 2.79 -12.49
CA ALA A 101 -7.55 3.82 -13.09
C ALA A 101 -7.79 4.96 -12.09
N PRO A 102 -7.17 6.14 -12.25
CA PRO A 102 -7.32 7.23 -11.28
C PRO A 102 -8.69 7.90 -11.45
N PHE A 103 -9.21 8.50 -10.38
CA PHE A 103 -10.48 9.21 -10.43
C PHE A 103 -10.60 10.35 -9.40
N LYS A 104 -11.56 11.25 -9.64
CA LYS A 104 -11.88 12.39 -8.79
C LYS A 104 -13.18 12.13 -8.02
N ALA A 105 -13.55 13.05 -7.12
CA ALA A 105 -14.70 12.90 -6.25
C ALA A 105 -16.04 12.68 -6.99
N ASP A 106 -16.17 13.19 -8.22
CA ASP A 106 -17.36 13.04 -9.05
C ASP A 106 -17.57 11.61 -9.60
N ALA A 107 -16.61 10.71 -9.40
CA ALA A 107 -16.79 9.28 -9.69
C ALA A 107 -17.57 8.54 -8.60
N PHE A 108 -17.67 9.08 -7.38
CA PHE A 108 -18.54 8.48 -6.37
C PHE A 108 -20.00 8.78 -6.70
N LEU A 109 -20.83 7.74 -6.74
CA LEU A 109 -22.25 7.91 -7.01
C LEU A 109 -22.92 8.75 -5.90
N PRO A 110 -23.89 9.61 -6.22
CA PRO A 110 -24.58 10.46 -5.23
C PRO A 110 -25.65 9.66 -4.45
N ASN A 111 -25.27 8.52 -3.86
CA ASN A 111 -26.12 7.62 -3.09
C ASN A 111 -25.34 6.95 -1.95
N GLU A 112 -26.00 6.11 -1.16
CA GLU A 112 -25.37 5.41 -0.02
C GLU A 112 -24.23 4.48 -0.46
N GLN A 113 -24.32 3.86 -1.65
CA GLN A 113 -23.23 3.04 -2.18
C GLN A 113 -21.98 3.90 -2.45
N GLY A 114 -22.13 5.07 -3.07
CA GLY A 114 -21.00 5.96 -3.33
C GLY A 114 -20.40 6.58 -2.06
N LYS A 115 -21.23 6.88 -1.05
CA LYS A 115 -20.75 7.26 0.28
C LYS A 115 -19.89 6.17 0.91
N ARG A 116 -20.38 4.91 0.89
CA ARG A 116 -19.62 3.75 1.38
C ARG A 116 -18.33 3.54 0.59
N ALA A 117 -18.37 3.67 -0.73
CA ALA A 117 -17.20 3.56 -1.58
C ALA A 117 -16.13 4.61 -1.23
N ARG A 118 -16.54 5.84 -0.95
CA ARG A 118 -15.64 6.90 -0.49
C ARG A 118 -15.04 6.61 0.89
N GLU A 119 -15.83 6.11 1.83
CA GLU A 119 -15.34 5.67 3.14
C GLU A 119 -14.32 4.54 3.03
N ILE A 120 -14.55 3.56 2.14
CA ILE A 120 -13.60 2.49 1.83
C ILE A 120 -12.33 3.10 1.22
N ALA A 121 -12.44 3.89 0.16
CA ALA A 121 -11.30 4.48 -0.52
C ALA A 121 -10.44 5.34 0.42
N ASN A 122 -11.05 6.06 1.37
CA ASN A 122 -10.31 6.87 2.35
C ASN A 122 -9.68 6.04 3.48
N ARG A 123 -10.19 4.83 3.75
CA ARG A 123 -9.61 3.91 4.73
C ARG A 123 -8.39 3.18 4.17
N PHE A 124 -8.48 2.71 2.93
CA PHE A 124 -7.42 1.96 2.27
C PHE A 124 -6.45 2.93 1.58
N ARG A 125 -5.16 2.89 1.94
CA ARG A 125 -4.14 3.80 1.39
C ARG A 125 -3.14 3.07 0.51
N ALA A 126 -2.83 3.66 -0.64
CA ALA A 126 -1.65 3.31 -1.44
C ALA A 126 -0.58 4.37 -1.17
N PHE A 127 0.52 3.94 -0.58
CA PHE A 127 1.67 4.78 -0.28
C PHE A 127 2.60 4.80 -1.49
N ILE A 128 2.68 5.97 -2.12
CA ILE A 128 3.52 6.23 -3.28
C ILE A 128 4.69 7.08 -2.80
N PHE A 129 5.91 6.64 -3.03
CA PHE A 129 7.10 7.32 -2.51
C PHE A 129 7.73 8.19 -3.59
N PRO A 130 7.57 9.52 -3.53
CA PRO A 130 8.20 10.41 -4.49
C PRO A 130 9.71 10.43 -4.29
N ARG A 131 10.44 10.70 -5.36
CA ARG A 131 11.85 11.09 -5.27
C ARG A 131 11.99 12.35 -4.41
N ARG A 132 13.12 12.46 -3.70
CA ARG A 132 13.40 13.60 -2.82
C ARG A 132 13.32 14.94 -3.56
N ASP A 133 13.84 14.99 -4.78
CA ASP A 133 13.95 16.13 -5.68
C ASP A 133 12.77 16.26 -6.66
N GLY A 134 11.77 15.37 -6.55
CA GLY A 134 10.63 15.30 -7.47
C GLY A 134 9.38 16.06 -7.00
N ASP A 135 8.29 15.89 -7.75
CA ASP A 135 6.96 16.38 -7.39
C ASP A 135 6.48 15.69 -6.10
N ARG A 136 6.10 16.48 -5.10
CA ARG A 136 5.70 15.99 -3.78
C ARG A 136 4.46 15.10 -3.80
N VAL A 137 3.61 15.22 -4.83
CA VAL A 137 2.38 14.42 -4.98
C VAL A 137 2.29 13.77 -6.35
N GLY A 138 3.41 13.66 -7.08
CA GLY A 138 3.47 13.00 -8.38
C GLY A 138 3.51 11.48 -8.22
N SER A 139 2.64 10.76 -8.94
CA SER A 139 2.56 9.28 -8.87
C SER A 139 3.16 8.55 -10.07
N GLY A 140 3.64 9.28 -11.07
CA GLY A 140 4.21 8.71 -12.29
C GLY A 140 5.58 8.07 -12.07
N ALA A 141 5.91 7.06 -12.87
CA ALA A 141 7.16 6.30 -12.77
C ALA A 141 8.45 7.15 -12.66
N PRO A 142 8.64 8.24 -13.44
CA PRO A 142 9.84 9.08 -13.30
C PRO A 142 10.00 9.73 -11.92
N ASN A 143 8.89 9.89 -11.20
CA ASN A 143 8.84 10.52 -9.89
C ASN A 143 8.86 9.50 -8.74
N ARG A 144 8.78 8.20 -9.03
CA ARG A 144 8.77 7.16 -7.99
C ARG A 144 10.19 6.77 -7.59
N ARG A 145 10.43 6.78 -6.29
CA ARG A 145 11.67 6.34 -5.64
C ARG A 145 11.69 4.83 -5.49
N GLU A 146 10.61 4.26 -4.96
CA GLU A 146 10.52 2.82 -4.70
C GLU A 146 9.13 2.26 -5.06
N ASP A 147 8.99 0.96 -4.85
CA ASP A 147 7.72 0.26 -4.99
C ASP A 147 6.68 0.72 -3.96
N ASN A 148 5.40 0.66 -4.34
CA ASN A 148 4.33 1.16 -3.48
C ASN A 148 4.08 0.22 -2.31
N VAL A 149 3.67 0.78 -1.17
CA VAL A 149 3.13 -0.02 -0.04
C VAL A 149 1.61 0.15 -0.03
N PHE A 150 0.87 -0.94 0.16
CA PHE A 150 -0.59 -0.95 0.18
C PHE A 150 -1.11 -1.34 1.57
N ASP A 151 -2.04 -0.55 2.10
CA ASP A 151 -2.70 -0.86 3.38
C ASP A 151 -3.72 -1.99 3.20
N THR A 152 -3.25 -3.25 3.22
CA THR A 152 -4.11 -4.43 3.11
C THR A 152 -4.66 -4.92 4.45
N SER A 153 -4.33 -4.23 5.56
CA SER A 153 -4.59 -4.66 6.95
C SER A 153 -6.07 -4.88 7.28
N SER A 154 -6.96 -4.21 6.56
CA SER A 154 -8.38 -4.15 6.87
C SER A 154 -9.25 -5.10 6.04
N GLY A 155 -8.69 -6.19 5.52
CA GLY A 155 -9.40 -7.17 4.69
C GLY A 155 -9.47 -6.72 3.22
N TYR A 156 -8.31 -6.63 2.59
CA TYR A 156 -8.20 -6.35 1.15
C TYR A 156 -9.05 -7.34 0.33
N LEU A 157 -9.71 -6.83 -0.71
CA LEU A 157 -10.68 -7.51 -1.59
C LEU A 157 -11.97 -8.06 -0.93
N THR A 158 -11.96 -8.36 0.37
CA THR A 158 -13.17 -8.78 1.10
C THR A 158 -14.00 -7.59 1.58
N LYS A 159 -13.35 -6.53 2.09
CA LYS A 159 -13.99 -5.27 2.52
C LYS A 159 -13.75 -4.12 1.54
N ASN A 160 -12.94 -4.36 0.51
CA ASN A 160 -12.63 -3.44 -0.56
C ASN A 160 -12.74 -4.17 -1.92
N PRO A 161 -13.96 -4.49 -2.37
CA PRO A 161 -14.18 -5.40 -3.50
C PRO A 161 -13.67 -4.85 -4.83
N LEU A 162 -13.58 -3.53 -4.96
CA LEU A 162 -13.02 -2.86 -6.13
C LEU A 162 -11.51 -2.64 -6.03
N GLY A 163 -10.89 -2.76 -4.85
CA GLY A 163 -9.50 -2.36 -4.66
C GLY A 163 -9.30 -0.84 -4.70
N LEU A 164 -10.22 -0.07 -4.10
CA LEU A 164 -10.14 1.39 -4.01
C LEU A 164 -9.01 1.82 -3.07
N TRP A 165 -8.21 2.80 -3.49
CA TRP A 165 -7.12 3.35 -2.68
C TRP A 165 -7.11 4.87 -2.70
N ARG A 166 -6.90 5.49 -1.53
CA ARG A 166 -6.45 6.88 -1.42
C ARG A 166 -4.94 6.96 -1.61
N LEU A 167 -4.51 7.78 -2.57
CA LEU A 167 -3.08 8.02 -2.78
C LEU A 167 -2.53 8.87 -1.62
N THR A 168 -1.49 8.35 -0.97
CA THR A 168 -0.78 9.00 0.13
C THR A 168 0.71 9.01 -0.19
N PHE A 169 1.39 10.13 0.04
CA PHE A 169 2.77 10.37 -0.38
C PHE A 169 3.65 10.61 0.84
N PRO A 170 4.33 9.57 1.36
CA PRO A 170 5.29 9.74 2.45
C PRO A 170 6.50 10.54 2.02
N ARG A 171 6.94 11.48 2.85
CA ARG A 171 8.21 12.20 2.65
C ARG A 171 8.99 12.29 3.94
N CYS A 172 10.31 12.14 3.83
CA CYS A 172 11.22 12.33 4.95
C CYS A 172 11.21 13.80 5.39
N THR A 173 11.02 14.03 6.68
CA THR A 173 11.14 15.38 7.27
C THR A 173 12.60 15.75 7.48
N ASP A 174 12.88 17.05 7.69
CA ASP A 174 14.23 17.50 8.09
C ASP A 174 14.68 16.83 9.39
N LYS A 175 13.74 16.54 10.30
CA LYS A 175 14.04 15.83 11.55
C LYS A 175 14.60 14.44 11.29
N ALA A 176 14.05 13.69 10.33
CA ALA A 176 14.54 12.36 9.96
C ALA A 176 15.98 12.41 9.43
N LEU A 177 16.29 13.43 8.63
CA LEU A 177 17.54 13.48 7.88
C LEU A 177 18.67 14.19 8.64
N ASN A 178 18.37 15.11 9.55
CA ASN A 178 19.37 16.00 10.14
C ASN A 178 19.60 15.78 11.64
N THR A 179 18.78 14.98 12.33
CA THR A 179 18.99 14.65 13.76
C THR A 179 19.70 13.30 13.92
N VAL A 180 20.41 13.12 15.05
CA VAL A 180 21.04 11.83 15.38
C VAL A 180 19.99 10.71 15.48
N ALA A 181 18.90 10.97 16.20
CA ALA A 181 17.82 10.00 16.39
C ALA A 181 17.09 9.67 15.08
N GLY A 182 16.85 10.67 14.22
CA GLY A 182 16.27 10.45 12.90
C GLY A 182 17.16 9.58 12.02
N LYS A 183 18.45 9.90 11.92
CA LYS A 183 19.42 9.10 11.15
C LYS A 183 19.51 7.66 11.67
N GLN A 184 19.48 7.46 12.99
CA GLN A 184 19.47 6.12 13.59
C GLN A 184 18.22 5.33 13.19
N ALA A 185 17.03 5.93 13.25
CA ALA A 185 15.78 5.28 12.82
C ALA A 185 15.81 4.93 11.33
N MET A 186 16.24 5.85 10.47
CA MET A 186 16.35 5.60 9.03
C MET A 186 17.40 4.53 8.71
N ASN A 187 18.51 4.49 9.45
CA ASN A 187 19.52 3.44 9.32
C ASN A 187 19.00 2.06 9.77
N ALA A 188 18.11 2.00 10.77
CA ALA A 188 17.50 0.75 11.18
C ALA A 188 16.60 0.17 10.08
N VAL A 189 15.79 1.01 9.43
CA VAL A 189 14.99 0.59 8.26
C VAL A 189 15.90 0.15 7.10
N ARG A 190 16.96 0.93 6.83
CA ARG A 190 17.97 0.58 5.82
C ARG A 190 18.62 -0.79 6.07
N ALA A 191 18.95 -1.10 7.31
CA ALA A 191 19.60 -2.37 7.66
C ALA A 191 18.72 -3.59 7.35
N ILE A 192 17.39 -3.41 7.34
CA ILE A 192 16.42 -4.47 7.08
C ILE A 192 16.08 -4.54 5.58
N ASN A 193 15.80 -3.39 4.97
CA ASN A 193 15.18 -3.33 3.64
C ASN A 193 16.15 -2.92 2.51
N GLY A 194 17.34 -2.44 2.86
CA GLY A 194 18.30 -1.85 1.93
C GLY A 194 18.04 -0.37 1.65
N THR A 195 18.66 0.11 0.57
CA THR A 195 18.51 1.49 0.07
C THR A 195 18.06 1.51 -1.37
N ASP A 196 17.34 2.57 -1.72
CA ASP A 196 17.13 2.93 -3.12
C ASP A 196 18.40 3.59 -3.72
N LEU A 197 18.41 3.83 -5.03
CA LEU A 197 19.52 4.40 -5.80
C LEU A 197 19.96 5.78 -5.31
N ASP A 198 19.09 6.55 -4.66
CA ASP A 198 19.42 7.85 -4.07
C ASP A 198 19.95 7.73 -2.61
N GLY A 199 20.13 6.51 -2.11
CA GLY A 199 20.67 6.20 -0.78
C GLY A 199 19.66 6.30 0.36
N THR A 200 18.41 6.65 0.10
CA THR A 200 17.34 6.66 1.11
C THR A 200 16.90 5.24 1.47
N PRO A 201 16.39 4.99 2.69
CA PRO A 201 15.96 3.65 3.08
C PRO A 201 14.71 3.22 2.32
N ILE A 202 14.65 1.94 1.94
CA ILE A 202 13.45 1.36 1.36
C ILE A 202 12.43 1.07 2.46
N ILE A 203 11.19 1.55 2.31
CA ILE A 203 10.10 1.26 3.25
C ILE A 203 9.20 0.21 2.62
N LYS A 204 9.01 -0.93 3.29
CA LYS A 204 8.22 -2.06 2.75
C LYS A 204 6.97 -2.35 3.54
N ARG A 205 6.90 -1.95 4.81
CA ARG A 205 5.81 -2.32 5.72
C ARG A 205 4.95 -1.13 6.09
N LEU A 206 3.67 -1.36 6.31
CA LEU A 206 2.76 -0.33 6.83
C LEU A 206 3.21 0.14 8.22
N SER A 207 3.64 -0.77 9.08
CA SER A 207 4.09 -0.43 10.44
C SER A 207 5.28 0.54 10.43
N GLU A 208 6.22 0.38 9.50
CA GLU A 208 7.37 1.28 9.34
C GLU A 208 6.89 2.71 9.02
N ILE A 209 5.93 2.85 8.10
CA ILE A 209 5.36 4.16 7.74
C ILE A 209 4.71 4.81 8.97
N ILE A 210 3.85 4.08 9.68
CA ILE A 210 3.11 4.61 10.84
C ILE A 210 4.04 4.97 11.99
N GLU A 211 5.04 4.14 12.28
CA GLU A 211 6.02 4.41 13.33
C GLU A 211 6.89 5.63 12.99
N LEU A 212 7.37 5.74 11.75
CA LEU A 212 8.16 6.89 11.32
C LEU A 212 7.33 8.18 11.28
N GLU A 213 6.06 8.13 10.85
CA GLU A 213 5.13 9.26 10.94
C GLU A 213 4.93 9.70 12.39
N LYS A 214 4.64 8.75 13.30
CA LYS A 214 4.44 9.02 14.73
C LYS A 214 5.66 9.67 15.39
N LEU A 215 6.86 9.33 14.95
CA LEU A 215 8.11 9.93 15.41
C LEU A 215 8.40 11.31 14.78
N GLY A 216 7.59 11.73 13.80
CA GLY A 216 7.78 12.95 13.02
C GLY A 216 8.91 12.84 12.01
N TYR A 217 9.28 11.63 11.59
CA TYR A 217 10.31 11.36 10.57
C TYR A 217 9.72 11.25 9.17
N LEU A 218 8.43 10.93 9.05
CA LEU A 218 7.67 11.09 7.81
C LEU A 218 6.57 12.13 7.98
N GLU A 219 6.35 12.91 6.92
CA GLU A 219 5.09 13.60 6.66
C GLU A 219 4.28 12.78 5.65
N LEU A 220 2.97 12.62 5.87
CA LEU A 220 2.08 11.97 4.91
C LEU A 220 1.26 13.03 4.17
N ILE A 221 1.51 13.19 2.87
CA ILE A 221 0.81 14.16 2.03
C ILE A 221 -0.29 13.45 1.27
N GLN A 222 -1.47 14.07 1.13
CA GLN A 222 -2.53 13.59 0.27
C GLN A 222 -2.90 14.67 -0.74
N ARG A 223 -3.24 14.27 -1.97
CA ARG A 223 -3.82 15.20 -2.95
C ARG A 223 -5.16 15.73 -2.41
N PRO A 224 -5.52 17.01 -2.65
CA PRO A 224 -6.84 17.53 -2.30
C PRO A 224 -7.98 16.75 -2.99
N GLU A 225 -9.13 16.66 -2.34
CA GLU A 225 -10.28 15.90 -2.85
C GLU A 225 -10.92 16.50 -4.12
N ASP A 226 -10.78 17.81 -4.30
CA ASP A 226 -11.22 18.51 -5.52
C ASP A 226 -10.40 18.14 -6.77
N GLY A 227 -9.30 17.40 -6.57
CA GLY A 227 -8.40 16.97 -7.63
C GLY A 227 -7.57 18.10 -8.24
N SER A 228 -7.43 19.24 -7.55
CA SER A 228 -6.60 20.39 -7.95
C SER A 228 -5.12 20.03 -8.14
N MET A 229 -4.65 18.98 -7.45
CA MET A 229 -3.30 18.42 -7.62
C MET A 229 -3.31 17.04 -8.29
N GLY A 230 -4.34 16.77 -9.11
CA GLY A 230 -4.55 15.49 -9.78
C GLY A 230 -5.50 14.55 -9.02
N PRO A 231 -5.87 13.41 -9.64
CA PRO A 231 -6.85 12.48 -9.07
C PRO A 231 -6.34 11.89 -7.75
N PRO A 232 -7.09 11.99 -6.65
CA PRO A 232 -6.56 11.59 -5.35
C PRO A 232 -6.87 10.13 -4.99
N TRP A 233 -7.71 9.46 -5.77
CA TRP A 233 -8.03 8.03 -5.62
C TRP A 233 -7.68 7.25 -6.89
N VAL A 234 -7.53 5.94 -6.71
CA VAL A 234 -7.38 4.95 -7.78
C VAL A 234 -8.22 3.71 -7.49
N VAL A 235 -8.53 2.97 -8.55
CA VAL A 235 -9.10 1.62 -8.52
C VAL A 235 -8.23 0.68 -9.34
#